data_AF-A0A502F8U4-F1
#
_entry.id   AF-A0A502F8U4-F1
#
_cell.length_a   1.000
_cell.length_b   1.000
_cell.length_c   1.000
_cell.angle_alpha   90.00
_cell.angle_beta   90.00
_cell.angle_gamma   90.00
#
_symmetry.space_group_name_H-M   'P 1'
#
loop_
_entity.id
_entity.type
_entity.pdbx_description
1 polymer ?
#
loop_
_entity_poly.entity_id
_entity_poly.type
_entity_poly.pdbx_seq_one_letter_code
_entity_poly.pdbx_strand_id
1 'polypeptide(L)' 'MKQVCKNVSITPAMDHFIAAQVASGRYQNASEVVRAALRALEREEAVEQERRLRLAAAAAGVER' A
#
# COMPACT_ATOMS: atom_id res chain seq x y z
N MET A 1 14.37 -7.69 -13.99
CA MET A 1 12.93 -8.06 -13.88
C MET A 1 12.15 -7.33 -14.97
N LYS A 2 11.17 -7.98 -15.60
CA LYS A 2 10.35 -7.38 -16.67
C LYS A 2 9.24 -6.53 -16.03
N GLN A 3 9.17 -5.25 -16.39
CA GLN A 3 8.13 -4.34 -15.89
C GLN A 3 6.84 -4.57 -16.69
N VAL A 4 5.69 -4.57 -16.02
CA VAL A 4 4.37 -4.76 -16.64
C VAL A 4 3.58 -3.46 -16.53
N CYS A 5 3.02 -3.00 -17.64
CA CYS A 5 2.12 -1.84 -17.67
C CYS A 5 0.68 -2.34 -17.55
N LYS A 6 -0.09 -1.75 -16.62
CA LYS A 6 -1.52 -2.01 -16.43
C LYS A 6 -2.26 -0.68 -16.50
N ASN A 7 -3.34 -0.63 -17.27
CA ASN A 7 -4.27 0.50 -17.26
C ASN A 7 -5.22 0.31 -16.07
N VAL A 8 -5.39 1.35 -15.28
CA VAL A 8 -6.26 1.37 -14.10
C VAL A 8 -7.06 2.67 -14.09
N SER A 9 -8.34 2.58 -13.77
CA SER A 9 -9.16 3.76 -13.51
C SER A 9 -8.88 4.26 -12.09
N ILE A 10 -8.66 5.57 -11.96
CA ILE A 10 -8.44 6.24 -10.67
C ILE A 10 -9.45 7.36 -10.50
N THR A 11 -9.70 7.73 -9.25
CA THR A 11 -10.58 8.86 -8.94
C THR A 11 -9.87 10.20 -9.18
N PRO A 12 -10.60 11.31 -9.40
CA PRO A 12 -9.99 12.64 -9.54
C PRO A 12 -9.13 13.04 -8.33
N ALA A 13 -9.53 12.63 -7.12
CA ALA A 13 -8.76 12.89 -5.91
C ALA A 13 -7.40 12.16 -5.92
N MET A 14 -7.36 10.93 -6.42
CA MET A 14 -6.11 10.17 -6.57
C MET A 14 -5.20 10.79 -7.63
N ASP A 15 -5.76 11.24 -8.76
CA ASP A 15 -5.00 11.93 -9.80
C ASP A 15 -4.35 13.22 -9.26
N HIS A 16 -5.13 14.04 -8.54
CA HIS A 16 -4.63 15.25 -7.91
C HIS A 16 -3.50 14.96 -6.90
N PHE A 17 -3.67 13.93 -6.07
CA PHE A 17 -2.64 13.49 -5.15
C PHE A 17 -1.36 13.07 -5.88
N ILE A 18 -1.48 12.26 -6.94
CA ILE A 18 -0.33 11.83 -7.74
C ILE A 18 0.38 13.04 -8.36
N ALA A 19 -0.37 13.97 -8.94
CA ALA A 19 0.16 15.18 -9.54
C ALA A 19 0.92 16.05 -8.53
N ALA A 20 0.36 16.24 -7.33
CA ALA A 20 1.02 16.98 -6.25
C ALA A 20 2.33 16.32 -5.81
N GLN A 21 2.36 14.99 -5.70
CA GLN A 21 3.56 14.24 -5.32
C GLN A 21 4.67 14.32 -6.37
N VAL A 22 4.32 14.31 -7.66
CA VAL A 22 5.30 14.53 -8.74
C VAL A 22 5.77 15.99 -8.77
N ALA A 23 4.85 16.96 -8.65
CA ALA A 23 5.18 18.39 -8.62
C ALA A 23 6.09 18.77 -7.44
N SER A 24 5.99 18.07 -6.31
CA SER A 24 6.88 18.24 -5.16
C SER A 24 8.34 17.82 -5.44
N GLY A 25 8.60 17.10 -6.53
CA GLY A 25 9.91 16.53 -6.85
C GLY A 25 10.26 15.25 -6.09
N ARG A 26 9.39 14.79 -5.16
CA ARG A 26 9.61 13.54 -4.40
C ARG A 26 9.63 12.30 -5.31
N TYR A 27 8.90 12.33 -6.42
CA TYR A 27 8.82 11.24 -7.39
C TYR A 27 8.94 11.80 -8.81
N GLN A 28 9.57 11.05 -9.71
CA GLN A 28 9.79 11.48 -11.10
C GLN A 28 8.55 11.30 -11.98
N ASN A 29 7.65 10.38 -11.62
CA ASN A 29 6.47 10.05 -12.41
C ASN A 29 5.36 9.39 -11.57
N ALA A 30 4.16 9.34 -12.13
CA ALA A 30 2.99 8.73 -11.50
C ALA A 30 3.22 7.25 -11.12
N SER A 31 3.95 6.50 -11.95
CA SER A 31 4.19 5.08 -11.69
C SER A 31 5.04 4.85 -10.43
N GLU A 32 5.94 5.79 -10.09
CA GLU A 32 6.70 5.75 -8.84
C GLU A 32 5.84 6.02 -7.62
N VAL A 33 4.93 7.00 -7.72
CA VAL A 33 3.96 7.30 -6.65
C VAL A 33 3.10 6.08 -6.40
N VAL A 34 2.54 5.46 -7.45
CA VAL A 34 1.69 4.27 -7.35
C VAL A 34 2.46 3.09 -6.75
N ARG A 35 3.71 2.85 -7.18
CA ARG A 35 4.55 1.80 -6.56
C ARG A 35 4.85 2.08 -5.10
N ALA A 36 5.06 3.34 -4.71
CA ALA A 36 5.29 3.70 -3.32
C ALA A 36 4.04 3.48 -2.46
N ALA A 37 2.87 3.84 -2.98
CA ALA A 37 1.58 3.59 -2.34
C ALA A 37 1.31 2.08 -2.16
N LEU A 38 1.52 1.26 -3.19
CA LEU A 38 1.35 -0.19 -3.10
C LEU A 38 2.29 -0.83 -2.06
N ARG A 39 3.56 -0.42 -2.03
CA ARG A 39 4.50 -0.89 -0.99
C ARG A 39 4.09 -0.45 0.42
N ALA A 40 3.44 0.70 0.56
CA ALA A 40 2.93 1.15 1.85
C ALA A 40 1.76 0.26 2.30
N LEU A 41 0.81 0.01 1.38
CA LEU A 41 -0.31 -0.90 1.61
C LEU A 41 0.17 -2.31 2.01
N GLU A 42 1.13 -2.89 1.29
CA GLU A 42 1.69 -4.21 1.63
C GLU A 42 2.28 -4.26 3.05
N ARG A 43 2.94 -3.19 3.51
CA ARG A 43 3.48 -3.11 4.87
C ARG A 43 2.38 -3.02 5.92
N GLU A 44 1.36 -2.19 5.66
CA GLU A 44 0.21 -2.04 6.54
C GLU A 44 -0.55 -3.37 6.68
N GLU A 45 -0.77 -4.07 5.57
CA GLU A 45 -1.39 -5.40 5.57
C GLU A 45 -0.56 -6.42 6.34
N ALA A 46 0.76 -6.44 6.16
CA ALA A 46 1.63 -7.36 6.91
C ALA A 46 1.54 -7.16 8.43
N VAL A 47 1.52 -5.90 8.88
CA VAL A 47 1.37 -5.56 10.30
C VAL A 47 0.01 -5.98 10.84
N GLU A 48 -1.08 -5.73 10.08
CA GLU A 48 -2.41 -6.12 10.52
C GLU A 48 -2.59 -7.65 10.56
N GLN A 49 -1.97 -8.38 9.62
CA GLN A 49 -1.94 -9.84 9.65
C GLN A 49 -1.22 -10.37 10.89
N GLU A 50 -0.04 -9.83 11.22
CA GLU A 50 0.68 -10.21 12.45
C GLU A 50 -0.15 -9.95 13.70
N ARG A 51 -0.79 -8.77 13.78
CA ARG A 51 -1.69 -8.40 14.86
C ARG A 51 -2.83 -9.41 15.01
N ARG A 52 -3.45 -9.79 13.89
CA ARG A 52 -4.54 -10.77 13.87
C ARG A 52 -4.09 -12.15 14.35
N LEU A 53 -2.92 -12.62 13.92
CA LEU A 53 -2.35 -13.89 14.36
C LEU A 53 -2.06 -13.89 15.85
N ARG A 54 -1.51 -12.79 16.38
CA ARG A 54 -1.24 -12.64 17.81
C ARG A 54 -2.51 -12.68 18.65
N LEU A 55 -3.56 -12.00 18.21
CA LEU A 55 -4.86 -12.01 18.89
C LEU A 55 -5.51 -13.40 18.84
N ALA A 56 -5.45 -14.09 17.70
CA ALA A 56 -5.96 -15.46 17.57
C ALA A 56 -5.21 -16.45 18.48
N ALA A 57 -3.88 -16.36 18.54
CA ALA A 57 -3.07 -17.20 19.42
C ALA A 57 -3.35 -16.93 20.91
N ALA A 58 -3.55 -15.67 21.29
CA ALA A 58 -3.93 -15.31 22.66
C ALA A 58 -5.30 -15.88 23.03
N ALA A 59 -6.30 -15.79 22.14
CA ALA A 59 -7.63 -16.37 22.38
C ALA A 59 -7.57 -17.90 22.55
N ALA A 60 -6.82 -18.60 21.69
CA ALA A 60 -6.67 -20.05 21.78
C ALA A 60 -5.91 -20.53 23.04
N GLY A 61 -5.07 -19.67 23.62
CA GLY A 61 -4.36 -19.94 24.88
C GLY A 61 -5.20 -19.67 26.14
N VAL A 62 -6.30 -18.92 26.03
CA VAL A 62 -7.21 -18.60 27.15
C VAL A 62 -8.24 -19.72 27.39
N GLU A 63 -8.46 -20.61 26.43
CA GLU A 63 -9.37 -21.76 26.54
C GLU A 63 -8.70 -23.03 27.10
N ARG A 64 -7.50 -22.93 27.72
CA ARG A 64 -6.78 -24.06 28.34
C ARG A 64 -6.58 -23.90 29.83
#